data_AF-A0A952HT37-F1
#
_entry.id   AF-A0A952HT37-F1
#
_cell.length_a   1.000
_cell.length_b   1.000
_cell.length_c   1.000
_cell.angle_alpha   90.00
_cell.angle_beta   90.00
_cell.angle_gamma   90.00
#
_symmetry.space_group_name_H-M   'P 1'
#
loop_
_entity.id
_entity.type
_entity.pdbx_description
1 polymer ?
#
loop_
_entity_poly.entity_id
_entity_poly.type
_entity_poly.pdbx_seq_one_letter_code
_entity_poly.pdbx_strand_id
1 'polypeptide(L)'
;MGLGAIAEALAVRCQAFGMCITGVSDGQATMDGVDKIYPRKALSEAASECDFLVVLVPYSAATHHLIDDEVFRAMGEHAILVNVARGGC
;
A
#
# COMPACT_ATOMS: atom_id res chain seq x y z
N MET A 1 -0.97 -0.03 0.80
CA MET A 1 -2.13 -0.88 0.49
C MET A 1 -3.20 -0.71 1.56
N GLY A 2 -4.38 -0.21 1.18
CA GLY A 2 -5.45 0.17 2.11
C GLY A 2 -5.37 1.64 2.54
N LEU A 3 -6.51 2.33 2.58
CA LEU A 3 -6.64 3.78 2.81
C LEU A 3 -7.61 4.13 3.96
N GLY A 4 -7.62 3.32 5.02
CA GLY A 4 -8.43 3.58 6.22
C GLY A 4 -7.72 4.47 7.25
N ALA A 5 -8.26 4.54 8.47
CA ALA A 5 -7.77 5.40 9.55
C ALA A 5 -6.26 5.26 9.86
N ILE A 6 -5.68 4.06 9.72
CA ILE A 6 -4.23 3.86 9.93
C ILE A 6 -3.42 4.54 8.81
N ALA A 7 -3.92 4.48 7.57
CA ALA A 7 -3.27 5.13 6.44
C ALA A 7 -3.33 6.65 6.57
N GLU A 8 -4.46 7.22 7.02
CA GLU A 8 -4.60 8.66 7.28
C GLU A 8 -3.56 9.14 8.31
N ALA A 9 -3.43 8.40 9.43
CA ALA A 9 -2.43 8.71 10.44
C ALA A 9 -0.99 8.56 9.92
N LEU A 10 -0.73 7.56 9.07
CA LEU A 10 0.58 7.34 8.47
C LEU A 10 0.95 8.45 7.47
N ALA A 11 0.00 8.88 6.63
CA ALA A 11 0.22 9.89 5.60
C ALA A 11 0.77 11.19 6.19
N VAL A 12 0.19 11.68 7.29
CA VAL A 12 0.68 12.88 8.01
C VAL A 12 2.17 12.77 8.38
N ARG A 13 2.63 11.59 8.79
CA ARG A 13 4.02 11.35 9.18
C ARG A 13 4.93 11.25 7.96
N CYS A 14 4.51 10.52 6.93
CA CYS A 14 5.25 10.42 5.67
C CYS A 14 5.44 11.79 5.00
N GLN A 15 4.40 12.64 5.01
CA GLN A 15 4.50 14.02 4.52
C GLN A 15 5.51 14.86 5.31
N ALA A 16 5.56 14.70 6.64
CA ALA A 16 6.53 15.40 7.48
C ALA A 16 7.99 15.01 7.14
N PHE A 17 8.20 13.83 6.55
CA PHE A 17 9.49 13.38 6.03
C PHE A 17 9.71 13.71 4.53
N GLY A 18 8.79 14.43 3.89
CA GLY A 18 8.87 14.77 2.47
C GLY A 18 8.71 13.57 1.52
N MET A 19 8.06 12.50 1.97
CA MET A 19 7.82 11.32 1.16
C MET A 19 6.65 11.53 0.17
N CYS A 20 6.75 10.90 -1.00
CA CYS A 20 5.61 10.71 -1.90
C CYS A 20 4.77 9.52 -1.42
N ILE A 21 3.45 9.65 -1.46
CA ILE A 21 2.52 8.66 -0.92
C ILE A 21 1.61 8.15 -2.04
N THR A 22 1.76 6.87 -2.37
CA THR A 22 0.89 6.14 -3.29
C THR A 22 -0.07 5.24 -2.51
N GLY A 23 -1.37 5.43 -2.74
CA GLY A 23 -2.44 4.61 -2.21
C GLY A 23 -2.82 3.45 -3.14
N VAL A 24 -3.35 2.37 -2.57
CA VAL A 24 -4.01 1.30 -3.33
C VAL A 24 -5.34 0.99 -2.66
N SER A 25 -6.45 1.23 -3.37
CA SER A 25 -7.82 1.07 -2.87
C SER A 25 -8.82 0.97 -4.03
N ASP A 26 -9.85 0.15 -3.87
CA ASP A 26 -11.02 0.14 -4.77
C ASP A 26 -12.20 0.94 -4.20
N GLY A 27 -12.13 1.36 -2.93
CA GLY A 27 -13.22 2.03 -2.21
C GLY A 27 -13.05 3.54 -2.07
N GLN A 28 -11.88 4.09 -2.43
CA GLN A 28 -11.57 5.51 -2.35
C GLN A 28 -10.80 5.95 -3.59
N ALA A 29 -11.22 7.08 -4.16
CA ALA A 29 -10.55 7.70 -5.29
C ALA A 29 -9.57 8.80 -4.88
N THR A 30 -9.72 9.36 -3.67
CA THR A 30 -8.87 10.41 -3.09
C THR A 30 -8.71 10.20 -1.59
N MET A 31 -7.60 10.68 -1.03
CA MET A 31 -7.35 10.78 0.41
C MET A 31 -6.39 11.94 0.64
N ASP A 32 -6.63 12.76 1.67
CA ASP A 32 -5.77 13.89 1.97
C ASP A 32 -4.34 13.42 2.24
N GLY A 33 -3.39 14.09 1.58
CA GLY A 33 -1.97 13.75 1.66
C GLY A 33 -1.54 12.49 0.90
N VAL A 34 -2.40 11.92 0.05
CA VAL A 34 -2.01 10.89 -0.92
C VAL A 34 -1.89 11.52 -2.29
N ASP A 35 -0.75 11.32 -2.95
CA ASP A 35 -0.44 11.94 -4.24
C ASP A 35 -1.09 11.19 -5.41
N LYS A 36 -1.22 9.86 -5.29
CA LYS A 36 -1.73 8.98 -6.35
C LYS A 36 -2.43 7.78 -5.74
N ILE A 37 -3.54 7.33 -6.34
CA ILE A 37 -4.24 6.12 -5.91
C ILE A 37 -4.42 5.18 -7.10
N TYR A 38 -4.01 3.93 -6.89
CA TYR A 38 -4.20 2.83 -7.82
C TYR A 38 -5.39 1.94 -7.39
N PRO A 39 -6.13 1.37 -8.35
CA PRO A 39 -7.04 0.27 -8.05
C PRO A 39 -6.23 -0.98 -7.65
N ARG A 40 -6.83 -1.90 -6.90
CA ARG A 40 -6.12 -3.11 -6.40
C ARG A 40 -5.56 -3.97 -7.52
N LYS A 41 -6.21 -4.02 -8.68
CA LYS A 41 -5.73 -4.75 -9.86
C LYS A 41 -4.38 -4.24 -10.40
N ALA A 42 -3.95 -3.04 -10.00
CA ALA A 42 -2.68 -2.43 -10.36
C ALA A 42 -1.70 -2.41 -9.17
N LEU A 43 -1.87 -3.33 -8.21
CA LEU A 43 -1.01 -3.41 -7.02
C LEU A 43 0.47 -3.62 -7.39
N SER A 44 0.77 -4.50 -8.35
CA SER A 44 2.15 -4.75 -8.80
C SER A 44 2.79 -3.49 -9.41
N GLU A 45 2.02 -2.74 -10.21
CA GLU A 45 2.46 -1.45 -10.78
C GLU A 45 2.77 -0.45 -9.65
N ALA A 46 1.84 -0.29 -8.70
CA ALA A 46 2.05 0.58 -7.54
C ALA A 46 3.27 0.15 -6.71
N ALA A 47 3.48 -1.15 -6.51
CA ALA A 47 4.59 -1.70 -5.75
C ALA A 47 5.94 -1.43 -6.43
N SER A 48 5.99 -1.41 -7.76
CA SER A 48 7.21 -1.10 -8.52
C SER A 48 7.71 0.34 -8.37
N GLU A 49 6.82 1.25 -7.96
CA GLU A 49 7.14 2.66 -7.72
C GLU A 49 7.51 2.96 -6.24
N CYS A 50 7.42 1.97 -5.34
CA CYS A 50 7.51 2.18 -3.90
C CYS A 50 8.83 1.67 -3.29
N ASP A 51 9.47 2.50 -2.47
CA ASP A 51 10.56 2.08 -1.58
C ASP A 51 10.03 1.36 -0.33
N PHE A 52 8.78 1.63 0.06
CA PHE A 52 8.11 1.03 1.20
C PHE A 52 6.69 0.59 0.82
N LEU A 53 6.41 -0.71 0.88
CA LEU A 53 5.06 -1.24 0.71
C LEU A 53 4.44 -1.54 2.08
N VAL A 54 3.53 -0.67 2.53
CA VAL A 54 2.84 -0.83 3.82
C VAL A 54 1.46 -1.47 3.62
N VAL A 55 1.20 -2.60 4.28
CA VAL A 55 -0.05 -3.37 4.17
C VAL A 55 -0.95 -3.07 5.36
N LEU A 56 -2.10 -2.44 5.09
CA LEU A 56 -3.04 -1.91 6.09
C LEU A 56 -4.49 -2.36 5.85
N VAL A 57 -4.70 -3.50 5.17
CA VAL A 57 -6.04 -4.02 4.85
C VAL A 57 -6.55 -5.04 5.87
N PRO A 58 -7.87 -5.13 6.09
CA PRO A 58 -8.43 -6.25 6.84
C PRO A 58 -8.20 -7.57 6.10
N TYR A 59 -8.07 -8.65 6.86
CA TYR A 59 -8.03 -10.00 6.29
C TYR A 59 -9.43 -10.46 5.88
N SER A 60 -9.53 -11.02 4.69
CA SER A 60 -10.73 -11.60 4.10
C SER A 60 -10.32 -12.58 3.00
N ALA A 61 -11.25 -13.35 2.45
CA ALA A 61 -10.98 -14.17 1.27
C ALA A 61 -10.45 -13.36 0.07
N ALA A 62 -10.90 -12.10 -0.07
CA ALA A 62 -10.49 -11.20 -1.15
C ALA A 62 -9.12 -10.53 -0.92
N THR A 63 -8.52 -10.71 0.25
CA THR A 63 -7.21 -10.17 0.61
C THR A 63 -6.24 -11.27 1.05
N HIS A 64 -6.62 -12.55 0.95
CA HIS A 64 -5.75 -13.65 1.26
C HIS A 64 -4.66 -13.80 0.19
N HIS A 65 -3.39 -13.83 0.60
CA HIS A 65 -2.22 -13.79 -0.30
C HIS A 65 -2.30 -12.63 -1.30
N LEU A 66 -2.80 -11.47 -0.85
CA LEU A 66 -2.78 -10.26 -1.63
C LEU A 66 -1.36 -9.82 -1.97
N ILE A 67 -0.41 -10.06 -1.05
CA ILE A 67 1.02 -9.87 -1.31
C ILE A 67 1.62 -11.22 -1.74
N ASP A 68 1.66 -11.44 -3.04
CA ASP A 68 2.14 -12.68 -3.67
C ASP A 68 3.51 -12.50 -4.36
N ASP A 69 3.98 -13.55 -5.02
CA ASP A 69 5.23 -13.58 -5.77
C ASP A 69 5.31 -12.50 -6.86
N GLU A 70 4.18 -12.11 -7.46
CA GLU A 70 4.16 -11.06 -8.48
C GLU A 70 4.45 -9.70 -7.85
N VAL A 71 3.83 -9.40 -6.71
CA VAL A 71 4.08 -8.17 -5.95
C VAL A 71 5.54 -8.11 -5.50
N PHE A 72 6.09 -9.21 -4.96
CA PHE A 72 7.49 -9.25 -4.56
C PHE A 72 8.47 -9.06 -5.72
N ARG A 73 8.17 -9.61 -6.90
CA ARG A 73 9.01 -9.40 -8.10
C ARG A 73 8.91 -8.00 -8.66
N ALA A 74 7.78 -7.32 -8.47
CA ALA A 74 7.58 -5.96 -8.94
C ALA A 74 8.30 -4.93 -8.06
N MET A 75 8.44 -5.20 -6.76
CA MET A 75 9.16 -4.34 -5.82
C MET A 75 10.65 -4.18 -6.20
N GLY A 76 11.21 -2.99 -5.94
CA GLY A 76 12.64 -2.77 -6.05
C GLY A 76 13.44 -3.63 -5.05
N GLU A 77 14.67 -3.99 -5.39
CA GLU A 77 15.54 -4.81 -4.51
C GLU A 77 15.81 -4.15 -3.15
N HIS A 78 15.77 -2.82 -3.09
CA HIS A 78 15.93 -2.02 -1.88
C HIS A 78 14.62 -1.80 -1.12
N ALA A 79 13.48 -2.20 -1.68
CA ALA A 79 12.18 -1.91 -1.13
C ALA A 79 11.86 -2.78 0.10
N ILE A 80 11.13 -2.19 1.04
CA ILE A 80 10.80 -2.83 2.32
C ILE A 80 9.30 -3.09 2.40
N LEU A 81 8.92 -4.35 2.65
CA LEU A 81 7.55 -4.72 3.01
C LEU A 81 7.32 -4.49 4.50
N VAL A 82 6.26 -3.75 4.84
CA VAL A 82 5.82 -3.54 6.22
C VAL A 82 4.38 -4.03 6.35
N ASN A 83 4.20 -5.25 6.85
CA ASN A 83 2.87 -5.80 7.10
C ASN A 83 2.39 -5.45 8.52
N VAL A 84 1.46 -4.50 8.63
CA VAL A 84 0.77 -4.12 9.88
C VAL A 84 -0.70 -4.59 9.84
N ALA A 85 -1.05 -5.43 8.86
CA ALA A 85 -2.36 -6.02 8.67
C ALA A 85 -2.45 -7.37 9.39
N ARG A 86 -2.46 -8.48 8.63
CA ARG A 86 -2.48 -9.86 9.11
C ARG A 86 -1.52 -10.68 8.25
N GLY A 87 -0.92 -11.72 8.82
CA GLY A 87 0.05 -12.55 8.10
C GLY A 87 -0.53 -13.35 6.93
N GLY A 88 -1.85 -13.53 6.87
CA GLY A 88 -2.53 -14.16 5.74
C GLY A 88 -2.90 -13.19 4.61
N CYS A 89 -2.73 -11.88 4.83
CA CYS A 89 -2.88 -10.87 3.78
C CYS A 89 -1.69 -10.91 2.83
#